data_AF-A0A7W8JWR6-F1
#
_entry.id   AF-A0A7W8JWR6-F1
#
_cell.length_a   1.000
_cell.length_b   1.000
_cell.length_c   1.000
_cell.angle_alpha   90.00
_cell.angle_beta   90.00
_cell.angle_gamma   90.00
#
_symmetry.space_group_name_H-M   'P 1'
#
loop_
_entity.id
_entity.type
_entity.pdbx_description
1 polymer ?
#
loop_
_entity_poly.entity_id
_entity_poly.type
_entity_poly.pdbx_seq_one_letter_code
_entity_poly.pdbx_strand_id
1 'polypeptide(L)'
;MTLKTRSEPAFIPLSLHVPQGVSPADGRFGALVLEAVMPAGEQNPPNMPDWDLLLWPVARLGDVTLEARPLRPDLGPDDLRAALRDEGWTPLGPVRARRD
;
A
#
# COMPACT_ATOMS: atom_id res chain seq x y z
N MET A 1 -28.53 -48.71 4.87
CA MET A 1 -27.17 -48.93 5.41
C MET A 1 -26.21 -47.97 4.71
N THR A 2 -25.56 -47.14 5.52
CA THR A 2 -24.28 -46.42 5.35
C THR A 2 -24.14 -45.30 4.30
N LEU A 3 -24.07 -44.07 4.81
CA LEU A 3 -23.61 -42.84 4.15
C LEU A 3 -22.10 -42.89 3.85
N LYS A 4 -21.65 -42.23 2.78
CA LYS A 4 -20.36 -41.50 2.76
C LYS A 4 -20.44 -40.26 1.86
N THR A 5 -20.93 -39.16 2.42
CA THR A 5 -20.73 -37.81 1.89
C THR A 5 -19.30 -37.39 2.25
N ARG A 6 -18.44 -37.20 1.24
CA ARG A 6 -17.09 -36.64 1.41
C ARG A 6 -17.26 -35.15 1.73
N SER A 7 -17.06 -34.75 2.98
CA SER A 7 -16.86 -33.34 3.34
C SER A 7 -15.53 -32.88 2.78
N GLU A 8 -15.56 -32.07 1.74
CA GLU A 8 -14.41 -31.27 1.34
C GLU A 8 -14.21 -30.16 2.38
N PRO A 9 -12.98 -29.91 2.86
CA PRO A 9 -12.73 -28.78 3.72
C PRO A 9 -13.05 -27.52 2.92
N ALA A 10 -14.00 -26.73 3.43
CA ALA A 10 -14.32 -25.41 2.89
C ALA A 10 -13.02 -24.58 2.87
N PHE A 11 -12.43 -24.42 1.69
CA PHE A 11 -11.48 -23.34 1.46
C PHE A 11 -12.27 -22.04 1.63
N ILE A 12 -12.21 -21.46 2.82
CA ILE A 12 -12.66 -20.08 3.03
C ILE A 12 -11.61 -19.23 2.30
N PRO A 13 -11.93 -18.58 1.16
CA PRO A 13 -11.01 -17.58 0.64
C PRO A 13 -10.95 -16.49 1.71
N LEU A 14 -9.78 -16.32 2.35
CA LEU A 14 -9.49 -15.11 3.09
C LEU A 14 -9.59 -13.98 2.07
N SER A 15 -10.72 -13.27 2.06
CA SER A 15 -10.90 -12.05 1.29
C SER A 15 -9.77 -11.11 1.65
N LEU A 16 -8.77 -11.02 0.78
CA LEU A 16 -7.77 -9.97 0.81
C LEU A 16 -8.57 -8.69 0.57
N HIS A 17 -8.88 -7.96 1.64
CA HIS A 17 -9.43 -6.63 1.56
C HIS A 17 -8.31 -5.76 1.00
N VAL A 18 -8.17 -5.73 -0.32
CA VAL A 18 -7.31 -4.77 -1.01
C VAL A 18 -7.98 -3.43 -0.73
N PRO A 19 -7.38 -2.51 0.04
CA PRO A 19 -7.93 -1.18 0.17
C PRO A 19 -8.08 -0.63 -1.24
N GLN A 20 -9.33 -0.31 -1.60
CA GLN A 20 -9.71 0.14 -2.93
C GLN A 20 -9.24 1.59 -3.11
N GLY A 21 -7.92 1.80 -3.11
CA GLY A 21 -7.35 2.96 -3.77
C GLY A 21 -7.59 2.77 -5.25
N VAL A 22 -8.32 3.69 -5.87
CA VAL A 22 -8.65 3.69 -7.29
C VAL A 22 -7.39 3.40 -8.10
N SER A 23 -7.27 2.19 -8.64
CA SER A 23 -6.24 1.90 -9.63
C SER A 23 -6.55 2.79 -10.84
N PRO A 24 -5.67 3.72 -11.23
CA PRO A 24 -5.88 4.48 -12.45
C PRO A 24 -5.98 3.50 -13.62
N ALA A 25 -6.87 3.77 -14.57
CA ALA A 25 -7.16 2.91 -15.71
C ALA A 25 -5.91 2.57 -16.56
N ASP A 26 -4.85 3.36 -16.42
CA ASP A 26 -3.56 3.20 -17.10
C ASP A 26 -2.47 2.48 -16.26
N GLY A 27 -2.77 2.05 -15.04
CA GLY A 27 -1.82 1.36 -14.15
C GLY A 27 -0.65 2.23 -13.64
N ARG A 28 -0.75 3.55 -13.77
CA ARG A 28 0.25 4.53 -13.32
C ARG A 28 -0.42 5.59 -12.44
N PHE A 29 -0.11 5.61 -11.14
CA PHE A 29 -0.68 6.58 -10.19
C PHE A 29 0.36 7.59 -9.72
N GLY A 30 1.45 7.10 -9.10
CA GLY A 30 2.43 7.94 -8.44
C GLY A 30 3.64 8.29 -9.31
N ALA A 31 4.14 9.52 -9.15
CA ALA A 31 5.45 9.93 -9.67
C ALA A 31 6.59 9.36 -8.80
N LEU A 32 6.31 9.06 -7.52
CA LEU A 32 7.25 8.53 -6.56
C LEU A 32 6.77 7.16 -6.06
N VAL A 33 7.69 6.21 -5.92
CA VAL A 33 7.40 4.85 -5.44
C VAL A 33 8.44 4.45 -4.40
N LEU A 34 8.00 3.87 -3.29
CA LEU A 34 8.86 3.26 -2.29
C LEU A 34 8.19 2.08 -1.61
N GLU A 35 8.99 1.26 -0.95
CA GLU A 35 8.47 0.28 0.01
C GLU A 35 8.42 0.92 1.39
N ALA A 36 7.45 0.55 2.21
CA ALA A 36 7.30 1.04 3.58
C ALA A 36 6.67 -0.02 4.47
N VAL A 37 6.95 0.07 5.78
CA VAL A 37 6.27 -0.70 6.81
C VAL A 37 5.20 0.17 7.47
N MET A 38 3.99 -0.37 7.56
CA MET A 38 2.86 0.25 8.25
C MET A 38 3.06 0.19 9.77
N PRO A 39 2.63 1.22 10.52
CA PRO A 39 2.60 1.15 11.98
C PRO A 39 1.69 0.00 12.44
N ALA A 40 2.07 -0.66 13.54
CA ALA A 40 1.38 -1.86 14.01
C ALA A 40 -0.08 -1.54 14.41
N GLY A 41 -1.03 -2.23 13.78
CA GLY A 41 -2.47 -2.03 14.02
C GLY A 41 -3.15 -1.05 13.05
N GLU A 42 -2.39 -0.36 12.21
CA GLU A 42 -2.90 0.54 11.18
C GLU A 42 -3.13 -0.24 9.87
N GLN A 43 -4.28 -0.05 9.23
CA GLN A 43 -4.57 -0.57 7.88
C GLN A 43 -4.93 0.55 6.90
N ASN A 44 -5.03 1.78 7.39
CA ASN A 44 -5.38 2.93 6.58
C ASN A 44 -4.11 3.61 6.04
N PRO A 45 -4.19 4.26 4.87
CA PRO A 45 -3.13 5.13 4.40
C PRO A 45 -2.87 6.28 5.38
N PRO A 46 -1.60 6.75 5.48
CA PRO A 46 -1.26 7.86 6.37
C PRO A 46 -1.96 9.14 5.91
N ASN A 47 -2.26 10.04 6.85
CA ASN A 47 -2.97 11.27 6.55
C ASN A 47 -1.98 12.35 6.10
N MET A 48 -1.65 12.33 4.82
CA MET A 48 -0.68 13.25 4.23
C MET A 48 -1.40 14.22 3.26
N PRO A 49 -1.87 15.39 3.73
CA PRO A 49 -2.81 16.24 2.97
C PRO A 49 -2.21 16.85 1.70
N ASP A 50 -0.88 16.95 1.61
CA ASP A 50 -0.19 17.44 0.41
C ASP A 50 0.18 16.32 -0.57
N TRP A 51 -0.31 15.09 -0.33
CA TRP A 51 0.04 13.90 -1.08
C TRP A 51 -1.20 13.08 -1.48
N ASP A 52 -1.25 12.71 -2.75
CA ASP A 52 -2.10 11.61 -3.20
C ASP A 52 -1.35 10.30 -3.01
N LEU A 53 -1.93 9.37 -2.25
CA LEU A 53 -1.29 8.10 -1.88
C LEU A 53 -2.08 6.90 -2.41
N LEU A 54 -1.36 5.92 -2.93
CA LEU A 54 -1.87 4.61 -3.29
C LEU A 54 -1.01 3.53 -2.64
N LEU A 55 -1.66 2.61 -1.93
CA LEU A 55 -1.00 1.51 -1.23
C LEU A 55 -1.23 0.20 -1.99
N TRP A 56 -0.14 -0.50 -2.26
CA TRP A 56 -0.14 -1.85 -2.79
C TRP A 56 0.36 -2.81 -1.73
N PRO A 57 -0.45 -3.77 -1.28
CA PRO A 57 0.01 -4.76 -0.32
C PRO A 57 1.12 -5.62 -0.95
N VAL A 58 2.28 -5.69 -0.29
CA VAL A 58 3.36 -6.63 -0.63
C VAL A 58 3.30 -7.80 0.36
N ALA A 59 4.03 -8.87 0.08
CA ALA A 59 3.87 -10.22 0.62
C ALA A 59 3.83 -10.31 2.17
N ARG A 60 2.62 -10.15 2.74
CA ARG A 60 2.20 -10.58 4.09
C ARG A 60 3.25 -10.42 5.22
N LEU A 61 3.62 -9.19 5.59
CA LEU A 61 4.07 -8.86 6.95
C LEU A 61 4.07 -7.34 7.25
N GLY A 62 2.98 -6.62 6.94
CA GLY A 62 2.86 -5.18 7.24
C GLY A 62 3.71 -4.28 6.32
N ASP A 63 4.38 -4.88 5.35
CA ASP A 63 5.06 -4.25 4.22
C ASP A 63 4.09 -3.90 3.10
N VAL A 64 4.26 -2.70 2.55
CA VAL A 64 3.49 -2.20 1.42
C VAL A 64 4.39 -1.45 0.45
N THR A 65 4.06 -1.52 -0.83
CA THR A 65 4.55 -0.55 -1.80
C THR A 65 3.63 0.65 -1.76
N LEU A 66 4.21 1.82 -1.53
CA LEU A 66 3.52 3.10 -1.55
C LEU A 66 3.87 3.82 -2.86
N GLU A 67 2.84 4.21 -3.60
CA GLU A 67 2.93 5.18 -4.68
C GLU A 67 2.41 6.52 -4.19
N ALA A 68 3.20 7.57 -4.42
CA ALA A 68 2.87 8.93 -4.02
C ALA A 68 2.91 9.87 -5.24
N ARG A 69 1.94 10.77 -5.29
CA ARG A 69 1.96 11.94 -6.17
C ARG A 69 1.90 13.21 -5.31
N PRO A 70 2.89 14.10 -5.41
CA PRO A 70 2.84 15.36 -4.70
C PRO A 70 1.72 16.24 -5.29
N LEU A 71 0.92 16.86 -4.43
CA LEU A 71 -0.10 17.85 -4.83
C LEU A 71 0.51 19.25 -5.03
N ARG A 72 1.73 19.46 -4.54
CA ARG A 72 2.49 20.70 -4.68
C ARG A 72 3.80 20.46 -5.42
N PRO A 73 4.23 21.39 -6.29
CA PRO A 73 5.40 21.19 -7.15
C PRO A 73 6.74 21.23 -6.41
N ASP A 74 6.79 21.79 -5.20
CA ASP A 74 7.98 21.88 -4.35
C ASP A 74 8.29 20.61 -3.57
N LEU A 75 7.38 19.64 -3.54
CA LEU A 75 7.52 18.42 -2.75
C LEU A 75 8.29 17.34 -3.51
N GLY A 76 9.33 16.83 -2.85
CA GLY A 76 10.24 15.85 -3.42
C GLY A 76 10.31 14.52 -2.64
N PRO A 77 11.24 13.65 -3.06
CA PRO A 77 11.48 12.35 -2.43
C PRO A 77 11.82 12.42 -0.94
N ASP A 78 12.61 13.41 -0.52
CA ASP A 78 12.99 13.58 0.89
C ASP A 78 11.82 14.07 1.75
N ASP A 79 10.98 14.96 1.22
CA ASP A 79 9.76 15.43 1.89
C ASP A 79 8.77 14.28 2.10
N LEU A 80 8.62 13.41 1.10
CA LEU A 80 7.80 12.20 1.21
C LEU A 80 8.30 11.31 2.35
N ARG A 81 9.61 11.08 2.46
CA ARG A 81 10.20 10.28 3.54
C ARG A 81 9.99 10.92 4.91
N ALA A 82 10.12 12.24 4.99
CA ALA A 82 9.93 12.98 6.23
C ALA A 82 8.48 12.88 6.70
N ALA A 83 7.53 13.14 5.81
CA ALA A 83 6.10 13.07 6.11
C ALA A 83 5.65 11.65 6.50
N LEU A 84 6.15 10.61 5.82
CA LEU A 84 5.86 9.22 6.21
C LEU A 84 6.37 8.91 7.62
N ARG A 85 7.56 9.38 7.98
CA ARG A 85 8.12 9.17 9.33
C ARG A 85 7.33 9.91 10.40
N ASP A 86 6.84 11.10 10.10
CA ASP A 86 5.98 11.88 11.00
C ASP A 86 4.68 11.14 11.33
N GLU A 87 4.11 10.48 10.31
CA GLU A 87 2.94 9.60 10.43
C GLU A 87 3.25 8.22 11.04
N GLY A 88 4.49 7.98 11.49
CA GLY A 88 4.90 6.72 12.14
C GLY A 88 5.19 5.56 11.19
N TRP A 89 5.22 5.81 9.88
CA TRP A 89 5.59 4.82 8.87
C TRP A 89 7.10 4.71 8.75
N THR A 90 7.58 3.52 8.35
CA THR A 90 9.02 3.28 8.15
C THR A 90 9.32 3.08 6.66
N PRO A 91 9.91 4.08 5.97
CA PRO A 91 10.38 3.93 4.59
C PRO A 91 11.48 2.88 4.48
N LEU A 92 11.29 1.91 3.58
CA LEU A 92 12.26 0.89 3.23
C LEU A 92 12.97 1.27 1.93
N GLY A 93 14.29 1.43 1.99
CA GLY A 93 15.10 1.75 0.83
C GLY A 93 14.87 3.17 0.28
N PRO A 94 15.38 3.50 -0.92
CA PRO A 94 15.26 4.82 -1.54
C PRO A 94 13.88 5.05 -2.18
N VAL A 95 13.43 6.30 -2.20
CA VAL A 95 12.26 6.70 -2.99
C VAL A 95 12.68 6.80 -4.46
N ARG A 96 11.98 6.08 -5.33
CA ARG A 96 12.26 6.05 -6.77
C ARG A 96 11.27 6.94 -7.49
N ALA A 97 11.76 7.87 -8.31
CA ALA A 97 10.92 8.54 -9.28
C ALA A 97 10.60 7.57 -10.42
N ARG A 98 9.31 7.39 -10.75
CA ARG A 98 8.91 6.76 -12.01
C ARG A 98 9.27 7.73 -13.13
N ARG A 99 10.09 7.27 -14.07
CA ARG A 99 10.25 7.93 -15.37
C ARG A 99 9.10 7.48 -16.26
N ASP A 100 8.44 8.44 -16.89
CA ASP A 100 7.37 8.21 -17.87
C ASP A 100 7.87 7.51 -19.14
#